data_AF-A0A2E5RYF1-F1
#
_entry.id   AF-A0A2E5RYF1-F1
#
_cell.length_a   1.000
_cell.length_b   1.000
_cell.length_c   1.000
_cell.angle_alpha   90.00
_cell.angle_beta   90.00
_cell.angle_gamma   90.00
#
_symmetry.space_group_name_H-M   'P 1'
#
loop_
_entity.id
_entity.type
_entity.pdbx_description
1 polymer ?
#
loop_
_entity_poly.entity_id
_entity_poly.type
_entity_poly.pdbx_seq_one_letter_code
_entity_poly.pdbx_strand_id
1 'polypeptide(L)'
;MAGRSKTGIFSWMESSADSAVRQYGAFIQRLTEKFDLDEPQVIAEYSLGDAVWPLVSVTVKSAHIILRYEPGRWPASFLVTVESSAPVPSLFGLFDPTLDLSGESLPDMKPEWLHGPYRSNQSQFSCELEDEWDLAMLVRILRSVGLLDWAAIPGRKSDESQ
;
A
#
# COMPACT_ATOMS: atom_id res chain seq x y z
N MET A 1 -8.49 0.44 31.42
CA MET A 1 -8.36 1.72 30.70
C MET A 1 -9.21 1.61 29.45
N ALA A 2 -10.34 2.31 29.44
CA ALA A 2 -11.41 2.14 28.47
C ALA A 2 -11.29 3.16 27.33
N GLY A 3 -11.62 2.73 26.11
CA GLY A 3 -12.17 3.59 25.07
C GLY A 3 -11.22 3.98 23.92
N ARG A 4 -10.91 3.05 23.01
CA ARG A 4 -10.61 3.45 21.62
C ARG A 4 -11.92 3.93 21.02
N SER A 5 -12.04 5.23 20.74
CA SER A 5 -13.19 5.79 20.03
C SER A 5 -13.33 5.08 18.69
N LYS A 6 -14.47 4.42 18.47
CA LYS A 6 -14.88 3.86 17.17
C LYS A 6 -15.34 4.98 16.23
N THR A 7 -14.52 6.00 16.05
CA THR A 7 -14.66 6.90 14.90
C THR A 7 -13.87 6.22 13.79
N GLY A 8 -14.56 5.57 12.85
CA GLY A 8 -13.92 4.91 11.72
C GLY A 8 -12.97 5.87 11.00
N ILE A 9 -11.96 5.35 10.32
CA ILE A 9 -10.89 6.14 9.68
C ILE A 9 -11.46 7.31 8.85
N PHE A 10 -12.56 7.09 8.15
CA PHE A 10 -13.25 8.11 7.35
C PHE A 10 -13.79 9.25 8.20
N SER A 11 -14.46 8.96 9.31
CA SER A 11 -14.97 10.01 10.20
C SER A 11 -13.84 10.80 10.87
N TRP A 12 -12.72 10.15 11.19
CA TRP A 12 -11.52 10.84 11.67
C TRP A 12 -10.99 11.81 10.60
N MET A 13 -10.79 11.33 9.37
CA MET A 13 -10.27 12.17 8.27
C MET A 13 -11.23 13.31 7.92
N GLU A 14 -12.54 13.06 7.86
CA GLU A 14 -13.57 14.06 7.61
C GLU A 14 -13.59 15.18 8.67
N SER A 15 -13.30 14.83 9.94
CA SER A 15 -13.26 15.78 11.05
C SER A 15 -11.97 16.63 11.08
N SER A 16 -10.97 16.31 10.27
CA SER A 16 -9.72 17.06 10.22
C SER A 16 -9.95 18.51 9.79
N ALA A 17 -9.24 19.45 10.42
CA ALA A 17 -9.25 20.85 10.01
C ALA A 17 -8.53 21.06 8.67
N ASP A 18 -7.59 20.18 8.32
CA ASP A 18 -6.80 20.25 7.10
C ASP A 18 -7.58 19.72 5.89
N SER A 19 -7.68 20.52 4.82
CA SER A 19 -8.41 20.13 3.61
C SER A 19 -7.74 19.01 2.82
N ALA A 20 -6.41 18.94 2.82
CA ALA A 20 -5.67 17.90 2.13
C ALA A 20 -5.83 16.54 2.84
N VAL A 21 -5.88 16.53 4.17
CA VAL A 21 -6.23 15.31 4.94
C VAL A 21 -7.65 14.84 4.61
N ARG A 22 -8.62 15.75 4.53
CA ARG A 22 -9.99 15.40 4.11
C ARG A 22 -10.05 14.85 2.68
N GLN A 23 -9.30 15.44 1.75
CA GLN A 23 -9.21 14.97 0.36
C GLN A 23 -8.59 13.57 0.26
N TYR A 24 -7.49 13.35 0.98
CA TYR A 24 -6.85 12.04 1.09
C TYR A 24 -7.85 11.01 1.64
N GLY A 25 -8.63 11.37 2.67
CA GLY A 25 -9.63 10.47 3.20
C GLY A 25 -10.75 10.12 2.25
N ALA A 26 -11.26 11.11 1.50
CA ALA A 26 -12.23 10.86 0.44
C ALA A 26 -11.66 9.97 -0.67
N PHE A 27 -10.37 10.09 -0.99
CA PHE A 27 -9.69 9.20 -1.93
C PHE A 27 -9.61 7.76 -1.40
N ILE A 28 -9.14 7.55 -0.17
CA ILE A 28 -9.09 6.22 0.43
C ILE A 28 -10.48 5.59 0.46
N GLN A 29 -11.54 6.36 0.76
CA GLN A 29 -12.91 5.87 0.72
C GLN A 29 -13.31 5.41 -0.69
N ARG A 30 -13.08 6.25 -1.71
CA ARG A 30 -13.36 5.87 -3.11
C ARG A 30 -12.57 4.63 -3.54
N LEU A 31 -11.31 4.50 -3.09
CA LEU A 31 -10.47 3.33 -3.39
C LEU A 31 -11.06 2.07 -2.76
N THR A 32 -11.43 2.13 -1.48
CA THR A 32 -12.09 1.04 -0.75
C THR A 32 -13.39 0.61 -1.43
N GLU A 33 -14.26 1.56 -1.79
CA GLU A 33 -15.53 1.27 -2.47
C GLU A 33 -15.31 0.70 -3.88
N LYS A 34 -14.40 1.31 -4.66
CA LYS A 34 -14.11 0.89 -6.04
C LYS A 34 -13.57 -0.53 -6.12
N PHE A 35 -12.74 -0.90 -5.15
CA PHE A 35 -12.06 -2.18 -5.11
C PHE A 35 -12.60 -3.12 -4.04
N ASP A 36 -13.75 -2.84 -3.43
CA ASP A 36 -14.40 -3.71 -2.44
C ASP A 36 -13.37 -4.25 -1.41
N LEU A 37 -12.64 -3.30 -0.80
CA LEU A 37 -11.58 -3.59 0.16
C LEU A 37 -12.15 -3.71 1.57
N ASP A 38 -11.42 -4.42 2.45
CA ASP A 38 -11.69 -4.37 3.88
C ASP A 38 -11.55 -2.94 4.40
N GLU A 39 -12.24 -2.61 5.51
CA GLU A 39 -12.19 -1.29 6.11
C GLU A 39 -10.73 -0.94 6.49
N PRO A 40 -10.16 0.15 5.93
CA PRO A 40 -8.79 0.54 6.25
C PRO A 40 -8.65 0.93 7.72
N GLN A 41 -7.47 0.71 8.29
CA GLN A 41 -7.18 1.03 9.69
C GLN A 41 -6.07 2.07 9.79
N VAL A 42 -6.18 2.96 10.77
CA VAL A 42 -5.07 3.85 11.17
C VAL A 42 -4.16 3.07 12.10
N ILE A 43 -2.91 2.83 11.70
CA ILE A 43 -1.93 2.08 12.49
C ILE A 43 -0.91 2.97 13.19
N ALA A 44 -0.74 4.20 12.71
CA ALA A 44 0.07 5.25 13.31
C ALA A 44 -0.39 6.62 12.77
N GLU A 45 0.16 7.69 13.34
CA GLU A 45 0.00 9.07 12.86
C GLU A 45 1.39 9.70 12.78
N TYR A 46 1.60 10.60 11.83
CA TYR A 46 2.85 11.35 11.68
C TYR A 46 2.57 12.82 11.39
N SER A 47 3.50 13.67 11.78
CA SER A 47 3.43 15.09 11.48
C SER A 47 4.12 15.39 10.15
N LEU A 48 3.46 16.18 9.30
CA LEU A 48 4.05 16.75 8.09
C LEU A 48 3.67 18.22 8.02
N GLY A 49 4.66 19.09 8.28
CA GLY A 49 4.41 20.50 8.55
C GLY A 49 3.56 20.67 9.81
N ASP A 50 2.50 21.47 9.71
CA ASP A 50 1.58 21.76 10.82
C ASP A 50 0.38 20.78 10.88
N ALA A 51 0.34 19.78 10.00
CA ALA A 51 -0.74 18.82 9.89
C ALA A 51 -0.35 17.43 10.39
N VAL A 52 -1.32 16.73 10.98
CA VAL A 52 -1.20 15.32 11.39
C VAL A 52 -1.86 14.44 10.35
N TRP A 53 -1.12 13.44 9.89
CA TRP A 53 -1.50 12.53 8.82
C TRP A 53 -1.58 11.09 9.32
N PRO A 54 -2.55 10.29 8.84
CA PRO A 54 -2.66 8.90 9.24
C PRO A 54 -1.72 8.02 8.41
N LEU A 55 -1.13 7.02 9.06
CA LEU A 55 -0.55 5.85 8.40
C LEU A 55 -1.64 4.79 8.28
N VAL A 56 -1.98 4.42 7.05
CA VAL A 56 -3.18 3.60 6.77
C VAL A 56 -2.76 2.19 6.39
N SER A 57 -3.30 1.18 7.06
CA SER A 57 -3.20 -0.21 6.61
C SER A 57 -4.48 -0.63 5.89
N VAL A 58 -4.34 -1.32 4.76
CA VAL A 58 -5.46 -1.93 4.05
C VAL A 58 -5.14 -3.36 3.66
N THR A 59 -6.13 -4.24 3.77
CA THR A 59 -6.02 -5.62 3.30
C THR A 59 -6.69 -5.75 1.94
N VAL A 60 -5.98 -6.37 1.00
CA VAL A 60 -6.42 -6.63 -0.36
C VAL A 60 -6.25 -8.11 -0.65
N LYS A 61 -7.31 -8.90 -0.43
CA LYS A 61 -7.25 -10.37 -0.49
C LYS A 61 -6.17 -10.94 0.44
N SER A 62 -5.07 -11.44 -0.15
CA SER A 62 -3.95 -12.04 0.58
C SER A 62 -2.73 -11.10 0.66
N ALA A 63 -2.90 -9.84 0.27
CA ALA A 63 -1.92 -8.79 0.46
C ALA A 63 -2.34 -7.85 1.58
N HIS A 64 -1.40 -7.53 2.47
CA HIS A 64 -1.49 -6.46 3.43
C HIS A 64 -0.64 -5.29 2.93
N ILE A 65 -1.19 -4.08 3.00
CA ILE A 65 -0.55 -2.88 2.48
C ILE A 65 -0.50 -1.83 3.60
N ILE A 66 0.64 -1.18 3.77
CA ILE A 66 0.78 0.02 4.60
C ILE A 66 1.01 1.22 3.69
N LEU A 67 0.24 2.28 3.88
CA LEU A 67 0.22 3.49 3.07
C LEU A 67 0.64 4.69 3.90
N ARG A 68 1.65 5.39 3.43
CA ARG A 68 2.06 6.71 3.88
C ARG A 68 1.91 7.70 2.73
N TYR A 69 1.22 8.81 2.96
CA TYR A 69 0.96 9.83 1.96
C TYR A 69 1.70 11.13 2.29
N GLU A 70 2.66 11.49 1.47
CA GLU A 70 3.50 12.69 1.64
C GLU A 70 3.16 13.71 0.55
N PRO A 71 2.08 14.50 0.71
CA PRO A 71 1.69 15.48 -0.29
C PRO A 71 2.82 16.48 -0.57
N GLY A 72 3.13 16.69 -1.84
CA GLY A 72 4.16 17.62 -2.27
C GLY A 72 5.58 17.05 -2.27
N ARG A 73 5.77 15.78 -1.87
CA ARG A 73 6.99 15.05 -2.19
C ARG A 73 6.98 14.72 -3.69
N TRP A 74 8.03 15.15 -4.38
CA TRP A 74 8.19 14.93 -5.83
C TRP A 74 9.38 13.99 -6.08
N PRO A 75 9.26 12.99 -6.96
CA PRO A 75 8.08 12.67 -7.79
C PRO A 75 7.00 11.86 -7.06
N ALA A 76 7.32 11.25 -5.92
CA ALA A 76 6.44 10.29 -5.25
C ALA A 76 5.62 10.90 -4.12
N SER A 77 4.29 10.83 -4.22
CA SER A 77 3.39 11.25 -3.14
C SER A 77 3.07 10.12 -2.16
N PHE A 78 3.37 8.87 -2.51
CA PHE A 78 3.05 7.71 -1.67
C PHE A 78 4.28 6.86 -1.42
N LEU A 79 4.46 6.47 -0.16
CA LEU A 79 5.30 5.35 0.21
C LEU A 79 4.39 4.19 0.62
N VAL A 80 4.62 3.04 -0.02
CA VAL A 80 3.77 1.88 0.13
C VAL A 80 4.61 0.65 0.46
N THR A 81 4.25 -0.01 1.55
CA THR A 81 4.80 -1.33 1.90
C THR A 81 3.78 -2.40 1.58
N VAL A 82 4.21 -3.47 0.93
CA VAL A 82 3.38 -4.61 0.53
C VAL A 82 3.92 -5.88 1.18
N GLU A 83 3.01 -6.66 1.77
CA GLU A 83 3.24 -8.03 2.22
C GLU A 83 2.15 -8.92 1.63
N SER A 84 2.52 -9.83 0.74
CA SER A 84 1.58 -10.74 0.08
C SER A 84 1.94 -12.19 0.33
N SER A 85 0.93 -13.05 0.44
CA SER A 85 1.12 -14.50 0.57
C SER A 85 1.73 -15.17 -0.68
N ALA A 86 1.77 -14.47 -1.82
CA ALA A 86 2.32 -14.97 -3.08
C ALA A 86 3.13 -13.87 -3.79
N PRO A 87 4.09 -14.21 -4.67
CA PRO A 87 4.82 -13.22 -5.45
C PRO A 87 3.90 -12.39 -6.35
N VAL A 88 4.12 -11.07 -6.39
CA VAL A 88 3.43 -10.16 -7.30
C VAL A 88 4.15 -10.17 -8.65
N PRO A 89 3.60 -10.75 -9.72
CA PRO A 89 4.40 -11.17 -10.89
C PRO A 89 4.70 -10.08 -11.93
N SER A 90 3.98 -8.96 -11.93
CA SER A 90 4.20 -7.85 -12.86
C SER A 90 3.69 -6.54 -12.29
N LEU A 91 4.52 -5.51 -12.44
CA LEU A 91 4.23 -4.16 -12.00
C LEU A 91 4.12 -3.17 -13.17
N PHE A 92 4.31 -3.61 -14.43
CA PHE A 92 4.15 -2.76 -15.62
C PHE A 92 4.91 -1.42 -15.57
N GLY A 93 6.06 -1.36 -14.88
CA GLY A 93 6.84 -0.12 -14.73
C GLY A 93 6.25 0.89 -13.74
N LEU A 94 5.34 0.45 -12.86
CA LEU A 94 4.63 1.29 -11.89
C LEU A 94 5.53 2.04 -10.90
N PHE A 95 6.69 1.49 -10.58
CA PHE A 95 7.67 2.10 -9.69
C PHE A 95 9.08 1.54 -9.96
N ASP A 96 10.11 2.16 -9.38
CA ASP A 96 11.48 1.65 -9.44
C ASP A 96 11.60 0.35 -8.63
N PRO A 97 11.82 -0.82 -9.29
CA PRO A 97 11.90 -2.11 -8.59
C PRO A 97 13.18 -2.29 -7.77
N THR A 98 14.12 -1.33 -7.84
CA THR A 98 15.42 -1.36 -7.16
C THR A 98 15.49 -0.48 -5.91
N LEU A 99 14.45 0.31 -5.64
CA LEU A 99 14.36 1.12 -4.42
C LEU A 99 14.49 0.23 -3.19
N ASP A 100 15.43 0.57 -2.31
CA ASP A 100 15.62 -0.09 -1.02
C ASP A 100 15.28 0.88 0.10
N LEU A 101 14.23 0.57 0.86
CA LEU A 101 13.85 1.32 2.05
C LEU A 101 14.18 0.53 3.33
N SER A 102 14.79 -0.65 3.21
CA SER A 102 15.13 -1.46 4.38
C SER A 102 16.22 -0.75 5.20
N GLY A 103 15.96 -0.59 6.50
CA GLY A 103 16.86 0.14 7.40
C GLY A 103 16.75 1.67 7.34
N GLU A 104 15.88 2.22 6.50
CA GLU A 104 15.52 3.64 6.56
C GLU A 104 14.79 3.97 7.88
N SER A 105 14.97 5.20 8.34
CA SER A 105 14.26 5.72 9.51
C SER A 105 13.32 6.83 9.09
N LEU A 106 12.05 6.49 9.00
CA LEU A 106 10.99 7.44 8.68
C LEU A 106 10.23 7.82 9.96
N PRO A 107 9.87 9.10 10.16
CA PRO A 107 9.12 9.55 11.31
C PRO A 107 7.85 8.71 11.52
N ASP A 108 7.70 8.16 12.72
CA ASP A 108 6.53 7.38 13.16
C ASP A 108 6.22 6.11 12.34
N MET A 109 7.14 5.67 11.46
CA MET A 109 7.12 4.33 10.89
C MET A 109 8.07 3.42 11.65
N LYS A 110 7.62 2.20 11.91
CA LYS A 110 8.47 1.20 12.52
C LYS A 110 9.42 0.59 11.48
N PRO A 111 10.69 0.30 11.83
CA PRO A 111 11.64 -0.29 10.90
C PRO A 111 11.16 -1.61 10.27
N GLU A 112 10.41 -2.43 11.01
CA GLU A 112 9.86 -3.69 10.50
C GLU A 112 8.75 -3.52 9.44
N TRP A 113 8.26 -2.30 9.23
CA TRP A 113 7.29 -1.97 8.18
C TRP A 113 7.96 -1.52 6.88
N LEU A 114 9.29 -1.45 6.84
CA LEU A 114 10.04 -1.02 5.66
C LEU A 114 10.83 -2.21 5.12
N HIS A 115 10.52 -2.57 3.89
CA HIS A 115 11.08 -3.74 3.23
C HIS A 115 12.05 -3.32 2.13
N GLY A 116 12.87 -4.28 1.73
CA GLY A 116 13.82 -4.09 0.64
C GLY A 116 13.15 -4.01 -0.73
N PRO A 117 13.96 -4.02 -1.80
CA PRO A 117 13.46 -3.84 -3.15
C PRO A 117 12.56 -4.98 -3.63
N TYR A 118 11.55 -4.62 -4.42
CA TYR A 118 10.70 -5.59 -5.13
C TYR A 118 11.53 -6.61 -5.94
N ARG A 119 12.62 -6.16 -6.56
CA ARG A 119 13.51 -7.04 -7.34
C ARG A 119 14.14 -8.15 -6.50
N SER A 120 14.34 -7.92 -5.21
CA SER A 120 14.90 -8.89 -4.27
C SER A 120 13.82 -9.80 -3.69
N ASN A 121 12.63 -9.27 -3.39
CA ASN A 121 11.51 -10.05 -2.85
C ASN A 121 10.15 -9.53 -3.35
N GLN A 122 9.53 -10.29 -4.27
CA GLN A 122 8.25 -9.90 -4.89
C GLN A 122 7.02 -10.12 -3.99
N SER A 123 7.18 -10.73 -2.82
CA SER A 123 6.13 -10.95 -1.84
C SER A 123 6.20 -9.99 -0.66
N GLN A 124 7.34 -9.34 -0.44
CA GLN A 124 7.55 -8.42 0.68
C GLN A 124 8.50 -7.31 0.23
N PHE A 125 7.95 -6.13 -0.06
CA PHE A 125 8.71 -5.00 -0.60
C PHE A 125 8.09 -3.67 -0.21
N SER A 126 8.91 -2.62 -0.22
CA SER A 126 8.45 -1.24 -0.15
C SER A 126 8.72 -0.54 -1.48
N CYS A 127 7.88 0.42 -1.83
CA CYS A 127 7.93 1.15 -3.07
C CYS A 127 7.41 2.57 -2.90
N GLU A 128 7.72 3.41 -3.88
CA GLU A 128 7.23 4.76 -3.98
C GLU A 128 6.35 4.89 -5.22
N LEU A 129 5.17 5.50 -5.07
CA LEU A 129 4.21 5.73 -6.14
C LEU A 129 3.99 7.23 -6.33
N GLU A 130 3.83 7.66 -7.58
CA GLU A 130 3.75 9.08 -7.92
C GLU A 130 2.43 9.68 -7.42
N ASP A 131 1.32 8.99 -7.69
CA ASP A 131 -0.02 9.54 -7.48
C ASP A 131 -1.11 8.51 -7.09
N GLU A 132 -2.35 8.99 -7.04
CA GLU A 132 -3.54 8.20 -6.74
C GLU A 132 -3.83 7.09 -7.78
N TRP A 133 -3.46 7.32 -9.05
CA TRP A 133 -3.66 6.35 -10.13
C TRP A 133 -2.71 5.17 -9.99
N ASP A 134 -1.46 5.45 -9.64
CA ASP A 134 -0.47 4.41 -9.39
C ASP A 134 -0.89 3.52 -8.23
N LEU A 135 -1.38 4.13 -7.14
CA LEU A 135 -1.92 3.37 -6.00
C LEU A 135 -3.13 2.52 -6.40
N ALA A 136 -4.06 3.07 -7.16
CA ALA A 136 -5.20 2.32 -7.68
C ALA A 136 -4.75 1.15 -8.57
N MET A 137 -3.69 1.33 -9.37
CA MET A 137 -3.12 0.28 -10.20
C MET A 137 -2.45 -0.81 -9.38
N LEU A 138 -1.68 -0.46 -8.36
CA LEU A 138 -1.10 -1.42 -7.42
C LEU A 138 -2.20 -2.26 -6.76
N VAL A 139 -3.26 -1.63 -6.23
CA VAL A 139 -4.39 -2.35 -5.62
C VAL A 139 -5.06 -3.30 -6.63
N ARG A 140 -5.24 -2.86 -7.88
CA ARG A 140 -5.78 -3.72 -8.95
C ARG A 140 -4.91 -4.94 -9.23
N ILE A 141 -3.59 -4.76 -9.28
CA ILE A 141 -2.62 -5.85 -9.48
C ILE A 141 -2.71 -6.81 -8.29
N LEU A 142 -2.69 -6.32 -7.06
CA LEU A 142 -2.75 -7.12 -5.83
C LEU A 142 -4.07 -7.91 -5.72
N ARG A 143 -5.21 -7.34 -6.11
CA ARG A 143 -6.47 -8.10 -6.21
C ARG A 143 -6.41 -9.22 -7.26
N SER A 144 -5.53 -9.10 -8.25
CA SER A 144 -5.37 -10.10 -9.31
C SER A 144 -4.32 -11.16 -8.98
N VAL A 145 -3.51 -10.95 -7.93
CA VAL A 145 -2.58 -11.95 -7.40
C VAL A 145 -3.38 -13.19 -6.96
N GLY A 146 -2.94 -14.36 -7.42
CA GLY A 146 -3.64 -15.64 -7.18
C GLY A 146 -4.87 -15.89 -8.06
N LEU A 147 -5.36 -14.92 -8.84
CA LEU A 147 -6.34 -15.16 -9.92
C LEU A 147 -5.67 -15.54 -11.24
N LEU A 148 -4.45 -15.06 -11.45
CA LEU A 148 -3.55 -15.58 -12.48
C LEU A 148 -3.00 -16.90 -11.97
N ASP A 149 -3.82 -17.94 -12.09
CA ASP A 149 -3.43 -19.30 -11.82
C ASP A 149 -2.37 -19.67 -12.87
N TRP A 150 -1.10 -19.55 -12.52
CA TRP A 150 0.01 -19.90 -13.41
C TRP A 150 -0.03 -21.38 -13.84
N ALA A 151 -0.78 -22.21 -13.09
CA ALA A 151 -1.10 -23.59 -13.45
C ALA A 151 -2.10 -23.71 -14.64
N ALA A 152 -2.81 -22.63 -14.99
CA ALA A 152 -3.81 -22.63 -16.06
C ALA A 152 -3.29 -22.10 -17.40
N ILE A 153 -2.00 -21.74 -17.52
CA ILE A 153 -1.40 -21.39 -18.82
C ILE A 153 -1.16 -22.70 -19.60
N PRO A 154 -1.93 -23.01 -20.65
CA PRO A 154 -1.70 -24.20 -21.45
C PRO A 154 -0.42 -24.00 -22.27
N GLY A 155 0.65 -24.72 -21.92
CA GLY A 155 1.87 -24.71 -22.75
C GLY A 155 3.20 -24.83 -22.00
N ARG A 156 3.25 -24.84 -20.66
CA ARG A 156 4.49 -25.15 -19.97
C ARG A 156 4.70 -26.66 -20.02
N LYS A 157 5.45 -27.13 -21.01
CA LYS A 157 6.02 -28.48 -20.98
C LYS A 157 6.76 -28.62 -19.64
N SER A 158 6.33 -29.59 -18.85
CA SER A 158 7.09 -30.14 -17.76
C SER A 158 8.37 -30.73 -18.33
N ASP A 159 9.42 -29.92 -18.42
CA ASP A 159 10.78 -30.43 -18.50
C ASP A 159 11.16 -30.95 -17.12
N GLU A 160 10.68 -32.15 -16.81
CA GLU A 160 11.38 -33.10 -15.95
C GLU A 160 11.72 -34.30 -16.84
N SER A 161 12.84 -34.17 -17.54
CA SER A 161 13.52 -35.30 -18.17
C SER A 161 14.62 -35.77 -17.23
N GLN A 162 14.47 -37.03 -16.81
CA GLN A 162 15.48 -38.01 -16.39
C GLN A 162 16.08 -37.90 -14.98
#